data_AF-A0A9N8H568-F1
#
_entry.id   AF-A0A9N8H568-F1
#
_cell.length_a   1.000
_cell.length_b   1.000
_cell.length_c   1.000
_cell.angle_alpha   90.00
_cell.angle_beta   90.00
_cell.angle_gamma   90.00
#
_symmetry.space_group_name_H-M   'P 1'
#
loop_
_entity.id
_entity.type
_entity.pdbx_description
1 polymer ?
#
loop_
_entity_poly.entity_id
_entity_poly.type
_entity_poly.pdbx_seq_one_letter_code
_entity_poly.pdbx_strand_id
1 'polypeptide(L)'
;MTKPPPKPNQAAVGKRRPTVPRVSFVTDQQKDRRTTTFQPGSLSKVILEDLQSQQEHIVLAALEYLSGLFSPDASPADNSTNKTNGSTAHRSNCQHFFNMGGHGVLLVTMKRWSENAAIQSSSCECLARFIHGYNNNNSVPTTITSTTTRSSNLSNNNNNIPVTDTLLEMGIVELILGALERFPHSPTLHYRANNVLRYLDMKRLVDDFEGVTMVLKIMTTFPNVASLQELGCRFLQTSLQLGFVTAAEIRSRAILVIVAAVTGHPQHKGIKHSVGVILKRVSS
;
A
#
# COMPACT_ATOMS: atom_id res chain seq x y z
N MET A 1 -35.48 19.53 61.48
CA MET A 1 -36.24 19.16 60.26
C MET A 1 -36.02 20.22 59.21
N THR A 2 -35.01 20.05 58.36
CA THR A 2 -34.61 21.04 57.34
C THR A 2 -35.27 20.69 56.01
N LYS A 3 -35.99 21.67 55.46
CA LYS A 3 -36.74 21.57 54.20
C LYS A 3 -35.75 21.43 53.03
N PRO A 4 -35.95 20.49 52.09
CA PRO A 4 -35.03 20.33 50.96
C PRO A 4 -35.16 21.51 49.98
N PRO A 5 -34.07 21.89 49.28
CA PRO A 5 -34.07 23.02 48.37
C PRO A 5 -34.88 22.72 47.10
N PRO A 6 -35.45 23.76 46.45
CA PRO A 6 -36.27 23.61 45.27
C PRO A 6 -35.43 23.16 44.07
N LYS A 7 -35.98 22.23 43.27
CA LYS A 7 -35.34 21.74 42.04
C LYS A 7 -35.33 22.83 40.97
N PRO A 8 -34.23 22.96 40.20
CA PRO A 8 -34.14 23.95 39.14
C PRO A 8 -35.06 23.61 37.96
N ASN A 9 -35.71 24.66 37.46
CA ASN A 9 -36.59 24.68 36.31
C ASN A 9 -35.92 24.09 35.05
N GLN A 10 -36.46 23.00 34.52
CA GLN A 10 -36.13 22.52 33.18
C GLN A 10 -36.90 23.36 32.15
N ALA A 11 -36.33 24.51 31.79
CA ALA A 11 -36.77 25.24 30.61
C ALA A 11 -36.22 24.53 29.36
N ALA A 12 -37.14 24.11 28.50
CA ALA A 12 -36.87 23.47 27.22
C ALA A 12 -36.07 24.41 26.29
N VAL A 13 -34.77 24.14 26.14
CA VAL A 13 -33.93 24.76 25.11
C VAL A 13 -33.94 23.85 23.89
N GLY A 14 -34.82 24.16 22.94
CA GLY A 14 -34.79 23.60 21.59
C GLY A 14 -33.52 24.03 20.87
N LYS A 15 -32.47 23.20 20.94
CA LYS A 15 -31.28 23.35 20.12
C LYS A 15 -31.61 22.93 18.69
N ARG A 16 -32.00 23.90 17.85
CA ARG A 16 -31.88 23.77 16.39
C ARG A 16 -30.42 23.45 16.09
N ARG A 17 -30.15 22.29 15.48
CA ARG A 17 -28.82 21.98 14.95
C ARG A 17 -28.47 23.07 13.93
N PRO A 18 -27.29 23.71 14.02
CA PRO A 18 -26.81 24.50 12.91
C PRO A 18 -26.66 23.58 11.71
N THR A 19 -27.40 23.85 10.65
CA THR A 19 -27.18 23.28 9.34
C THR A 19 -25.77 23.68 8.94
N VAL A 20 -24.84 22.73 9.01
CA VAL A 20 -23.47 22.94 8.52
C VAL A 20 -23.60 23.21 7.01
N PRO A 21 -23.16 24.38 6.51
CA PRO A 21 -23.09 24.60 5.08
C PRO A 21 -22.21 23.49 4.50
N ARG A 22 -22.73 22.74 3.54
CA ARG A 22 -21.92 21.85 2.72
C ARG A 22 -20.99 22.76 1.92
N VAL A 23 -19.80 23.02 2.47
CA VAL A 23 -18.72 23.67 1.74
C VAL A 23 -18.29 22.67 0.68
N SER A 24 -18.90 22.77 -0.50
CA SER A 24 -18.33 22.26 -1.71
C SER A 24 -17.03 23.02 -1.92
N PHE A 25 -15.90 22.41 -1.54
CA PHE A 25 -14.58 22.80 -2.02
C PHE A 25 -14.53 22.49 -3.52
N VAL A 26 -15.20 23.32 -4.31
CA VAL A 26 -14.79 23.57 -5.68
C VAL A 26 -13.64 24.55 -5.53
N THR A 27 -12.41 24.03 -5.59
CA THR A 27 -11.23 24.88 -5.72
C THR A 27 -11.38 25.70 -7.00
N ASP A 28 -11.59 27.01 -6.86
CA ASP A 28 -11.64 28.01 -7.94
C ASP A 28 -10.33 28.15 -8.74
N GLN A 29 -9.39 27.20 -8.63
CA GLN A 29 -8.18 27.11 -9.46
C GLN A 29 -8.39 26.40 -10.81
N GLN A 30 -9.63 26.18 -11.23
CA GLN A 30 -9.94 25.40 -12.43
C GLN A 30 -10.29 26.22 -13.68
N LYS A 31 -10.17 27.56 -13.66
CA LYS A 31 -10.71 28.40 -14.74
C LYS A 31 -9.71 28.85 -15.83
N ASP A 32 -8.42 28.56 -15.71
CA ASP A 32 -7.45 29.00 -16.74
C ASP A 32 -6.27 28.04 -17.00
N ARG A 33 -6.47 26.73 -16.78
CA ARG A 33 -5.52 25.72 -17.30
C ARG A 33 -5.90 25.39 -18.73
N ARG A 34 -5.20 26.01 -19.69
CA ARG A 34 -5.15 25.55 -21.09
C ARG A 34 -4.98 24.03 -21.06
N THR A 35 -5.98 23.31 -21.52
CA THR A 35 -6.09 21.85 -21.48
C THR A 35 -5.04 21.22 -22.38
N THR A 36 -3.84 21.00 -21.85
CA THR A 36 -2.96 19.96 -22.38
C THR A 36 -3.60 18.63 -21.98
N THR A 37 -4.51 18.14 -22.82
CA THR A 37 -5.17 16.85 -22.63
C THR A 37 -4.13 15.74 -22.70
N PHE A 38 -4.01 14.97 -21.62
CA PHE A 38 -3.29 13.71 -21.64
C PHE A 38 -3.91 12.82 -22.72
N GLN A 39 -3.13 12.49 -23.74
CA GLN A 39 -3.52 11.53 -24.78
C GLN A 39 -2.87 10.20 -24.39
N PRO A 40 -3.65 9.16 -24.02
CA PRO A 40 -3.11 7.85 -23.69
C PRO A 40 -2.20 7.37 -24.82
N GLY A 41 -0.89 7.44 -24.61
CA GLY A 41 0.10 7.00 -25.59
C GLY A 41 0.36 5.49 -25.48
N SER A 42 1.35 5.02 -26.24
CA SER A 42 1.96 3.74 -25.92
C SER A 42 2.53 3.77 -24.49
N LEU A 43 2.60 2.61 -23.84
CA LEU A 43 3.18 2.49 -22.50
C LEU A 43 4.59 3.11 -22.43
N SER A 44 5.36 3.01 -23.51
CA SER A 44 6.68 3.64 -23.65
C SER A 44 6.63 5.16 -23.54
N LYS A 45 5.65 5.84 -24.17
CA LYS A 45 5.49 7.29 -24.05
C LYS A 45 5.21 7.71 -22.61
N VAL A 46 4.30 7.00 -21.95
CA VAL A 46 3.93 7.31 -20.56
C VAL A 46 5.14 7.19 -19.62
N ILE A 47 5.97 6.15 -19.82
CA ILE A 47 7.19 5.93 -19.03
C ILE A 47 8.26 6.96 -19.36
N LEU A 48 8.57 7.18 -20.64
CA LEU A 48 9.73 7.96 -21.06
C LEU A 48 9.49 9.47 -21.03
N GLU A 49 8.25 9.92 -21.23
CA GLU A 49 7.92 11.33 -21.34
C GLU A 49 7.06 11.79 -20.15
N ASP A 50 5.88 11.18 -19.97
CA ASP A 50 4.85 11.75 -19.09
C ASP A 50 5.22 11.66 -17.60
N LEU A 51 5.73 10.50 -17.14
CA LEU A 51 6.24 10.35 -15.77
C LEU A 51 7.46 11.23 -15.48
N GLN A 52 8.19 11.65 -16.52
CA GLN A 52 9.37 12.52 -16.44
C GLN A 52 9.02 14.00 -16.67
N SER A 53 7.75 14.34 -16.86
CA SER A 53 7.31 15.73 -17.00
C SER A 53 7.60 16.57 -15.75
N GLN A 54 7.87 17.85 -15.95
CA GLN A 54 7.97 18.85 -14.87
C GLN A 54 6.60 19.36 -14.42
N GLN A 55 5.54 19.00 -15.14
CA GLN A 55 4.18 19.45 -14.86
C GLN A 55 3.45 18.41 -14.02
N GLU A 56 3.04 18.80 -12.81
CA GLU A 56 2.38 17.93 -11.82
C GLU A 56 1.15 17.20 -12.41
N HIS A 57 0.28 17.91 -13.13
CA HIS A 57 -0.95 17.32 -13.67
C HIS A 57 -0.69 16.26 -14.75
N ILE A 58 0.41 16.37 -15.50
CA ILE A 58 0.81 15.36 -16.48
C ILE A 58 1.27 14.09 -15.77
N VAL A 59 2.10 14.24 -14.72
CA VAL A 59 2.58 13.11 -13.92
C VAL A 59 1.43 12.39 -13.21
N LEU A 60 0.48 13.14 -12.64
CA LEU A 60 -0.71 12.55 -12.01
C LEU A 60 -1.58 11.77 -13.01
N ALA A 61 -1.84 12.34 -14.20
CA ALA A 61 -2.60 11.66 -15.24
C ALA A 61 -1.90 10.37 -15.72
N ALA A 62 -0.57 10.41 -15.87
CA ALA A 62 0.24 9.24 -16.20
C ALA A 62 0.14 8.14 -15.14
N LEU A 63 0.23 8.50 -13.85
CA LEU A 63 0.12 7.54 -12.74
C LEU A 63 -1.28 6.92 -12.65
N GLU A 64 -2.33 7.71 -12.88
CA GLU A 64 -3.71 7.22 -12.92
C GLU A 64 -3.92 6.25 -14.09
N TYR A 65 -3.42 6.60 -15.28
CA TYR A 65 -3.46 5.73 -16.44
C TYR A 65 -2.73 4.40 -16.19
N LEU A 66 -1.50 4.43 -15.66
CA LEU A 66 -0.75 3.23 -15.30
C LEU A 66 -1.48 2.38 -14.25
N SER A 67 -2.04 3.03 -13.22
CA SER A 67 -2.84 2.33 -12.21
C SER A 67 -4.04 1.63 -12.83
N GLY A 68 -4.69 2.26 -13.81
CA GLY A 68 -5.76 1.67 -14.62
C GLY A 68 -5.27 0.44 -15.40
N LEU A 69 -4.15 0.54 -16.10
CA LEU A 69 -3.55 -0.58 -16.84
C LEU A 69 -3.15 -1.76 -15.95
N PHE A 70 -2.77 -1.49 -14.69
CA PHE A 70 -2.45 -2.51 -13.70
C PHE A 70 -3.66 -2.94 -12.86
N SER A 71 -4.88 -2.48 -13.18
CA SER A 71 -6.07 -2.97 -12.51
C SER A 71 -6.47 -4.34 -13.08
N PRO A 72 -6.83 -5.33 -12.24
CA PRO A 72 -7.37 -6.60 -12.72
C PRO A 72 -8.71 -6.41 -13.47
N ASP A 73 -9.41 -5.32 -13.19
CA ASP A 73 -10.70 -4.97 -13.79
C ASP A 73 -10.56 -4.18 -15.11
N ALA A 74 -9.34 -3.96 -15.61
CA ALA A 74 -9.10 -3.16 -16.82
C ALA A 74 -9.58 -3.82 -18.13
N SER A 75 -10.20 -5.00 -18.06
CA SER A 75 -10.76 -5.65 -19.25
C SER A 75 -11.98 -4.84 -19.73
N PRO A 76 -12.04 -4.47 -21.03
CA PRO A 76 -13.26 -3.89 -21.58
C PRO A 76 -14.42 -4.84 -21.31
N ALA A 77 -15.55 -4.27 -20.89
CA ALA A 77 -16.77 -4.96 -20.47
C ALA A 77 -17.49 -5.66 -21.63
N ASP A 78 -16.79 -6.52 -22.36
CA ASP A 78 -17.44 -7.48 -23.24
C ASP A 78 -18.14 -8.50 -22.35
N ASN A 79 -19.48 -8.46 -22.36
CA ASN A 79 -20.39 -9.37 -21.65
C ASN A 79 -20.30 -10.84 -22.11
N SER A 80 -19.17 -11.25 -22.68
CA SER A 80 -18.86 -12.61 -23.07
C SER A 80 -18.43 -13.41 -21.84
N THR A 81 -19.12 -14.51 -21.58
CA THR A 81 -18.98 -15.40 -20.41
C THR A 81 -17.61 -16.07 -20.23
N ASN A 82 -16.59 -15.72 -21.01
CA ASN A 82 -15.22 -16.23 -20.87
C ASN A 82 -14.33 -15.31 -20.01
N LYS A 83 -14.49 -15.41 -18.69
CA LYS A 83 -13.76 -14.64 -17.66
C LYS A 83 -12.25 -14.93 -17.60
N THR A 84 -11.73 -15.86 -18.40
CA THR A 84 -10.31 -16.27 -18.41
C THR A 84 -9.40 -15.24 -19.08
N ASN A 85 -9.91 -14.40 -19.98
CA ASN A 85 -9.07 -13.56 -20.84
C ASN A 85 -8.64 -12.24 -20.19
N GLY A 86 -9.40 -11.69 -19.24
CA GLY A 86 -9.06 -10.42 -18.58
C GLY A 86 -7.77 -10.51 -17.75
N SER A 87 -7.47 -11.69 -17.21
CA SER A 87 -6.25 -11.86 -16.43
C SER A 87 -5.00 -11.67 -17.28
N THR A 88 -4.97 -12.14 -18.54
CA THR A 88 -3.75 -12.21 -19.37
C THR A 88 -3.25 -10.84 -19.82
N ALA A 89 -4.14 -9.90 -20.16
CA ALA A 89 -3.78 -8.54 -20.54
C ALA A 89 -3.10 -7.78 -19.39
N HIS A 90 -3.67 -7.87 -18.18
CA HIS A 90 -3.10 -7.30 -16.98
C HIS A 90 -1.68 -7.85 -16.70
N ARG A 91 -1.48 -9.17 -16.88
CA ARG A 91 -0.17 -9.82 -16.73
C ARG A 91 0.86 -9.24 -17.70
N SER A 92 0.46 -9.20 -18.98
CA SER A 92 1.30 -8.72 -20.09
C SER A 92 1.74 -7.28 -19.88
N ASN A 93 0.81 -6.41 -19.44
CA ASN A 93 1.11 -5.01 -19.14
C ASN A 93 2.14 -4.86 -18.02
N CYS A 94 2.00 -5.61 -16.93
CA CYS A 94 2.98 -5.57 -15.83
C CYS A 94 4.36 -6.07 -16.29
N GLN A 95 4.41 -7.18 -17.02
CA GLN A 95 5.66 -7.71 -17.55
C GLN A 95 6.33 -6.72 -18.52
N HIS A 96 5.56 -6.13 -19.43
CA HIS A 96 6.08 -5.17 -20.39
C HIS A 96 6.58 -3.89 -19.70
N PHE A 97 5.85 -3.39 -18.69
CA PHE A 97 6.30 -2.28 -17.84
C PHE A 97 7.62 -2.58 -17.13
N PHE A 98 7.77 -3.79 -16.57
CA PHE A 98 9.00 -4.21 -15.92
C PHE A 98 10.17 -4.27 -16.91
N ASN A 99 9.98 -4.92 -18.06
CA ASN A 99 11.00 -5.07 -19.09
C ASN A 99 11.48 -3.73 -19.68
N MET A 100 10.63 -2.70 -19.65
CA MET A 100 10.99 -1.34 -20.07
C MET A 100 11.66 -0.51 -18.95
N GLY A 101 11.92 -1.07 -17.77
CA GLY A 101 12.47 -0.33 -16.64
C GLY A 101 11.49 0.67 -16.02
N GLY A 102 10.18 0.52 -16.28
CA GLY A 102 9.16 1.45 -15.80
C GLY A 102 9.12 1.56 -14.27
N HIS A 103 9.43 0.47 -13.57
CA HIS A 103 9.53 0.44 -12.11
C HIS A 103 10.61 1.41 -11.59
N GLY A 104 11.77 1.50 -12.27
CA GLY A 104 12.82 2.43 -11.90
C GLY A 104 12.44 3.89 -12.15
N VAL A 105 11.81 4.17 -13.30
CA VAL A 105 11.28 5.51 -13.59
C VAL A 105 10.23 5.93 -12.56
N LEU A 106 9.39 5.00 -12.11
CA LEU A 106 8.38 5.25 -11.08
C LEU A 106 9.03 5.63 -9.74
N LEU A 107 10.10 4.95 -9.31
CA LEU A 107 10.84 5.31 -8.10
C LEU A 107 11.57 6.65 -8.23
N VAL A 108 12.16 6.95 -9.39
CA VAL A 108 12.75 8.27 -9.67
C VAL A 108 11.68 9.36 -9.61
N THR A 109 10.48 9.07 -10.13
CA THR A 109 9.33 9.99 -10.06
C THR A 109 8.94 10.26 -8.61
N MET A 110 8.85 9.22 -7.78
CA MET A 110 8.61 9.39 -6.33
C MET A 110 9.70 10.22 -5.65
N LYS A 111 10.97 9.98 -5.97
CA LYS A 111 12.08 10.76 -5.39
C LYS A 111 12.01 12.23 -5.79
N ARG A 112 11.73 12.51 -7.06
CA ARG A 112 11.64 13.88 -7.59
C ARG A 112 10.47 14.66 -7.01
N TRP A 113 9.32 14.01 -6.87
CA TRP A 113 8.11 14.61 -6.34
C TRP A 113 7.92 14.29 -4.86
N SER A 114 9.01 14.29 -4.08
CA SER A 114 9.01 13.96 -2.66
C SER A 114 8.06 14.86 -1.87
N GLU A 115 7.94 16.12 -2.25
CA GLU A 115 7.10 17.11 -1.55
C GLU A 115 5.64 17.14 -2.04
N ASN A 116 5.23 16.23 -2.94
CA ASN A 116 3.86 16.16 -3.44
C ASN A 116 3.12 14.90 -2.96
N ALA A 117 2.26 15.07 -1.96
CA ALA A 117 1.47 13.98 -1.38
C ALA A 117 0.57 13.25 -2.40
N ALA A 118 0.01 13.95 -3.38
CA ALA A 118 -0.86 13.35 -4.39
C ALA A 118 -0.09 12.41 -5.31
N ILE A 119 1.10 12.85 -5.76
CA ILE A 119 1.99 12.03 -6.58
C ILE A 119 2.51 10.83 -5.78
N GLN A 120 2.99 11.01 -4.54
CA GLN A 120 3.42 9.89 -3.69
C GLN A 120 2.30 8.86 -3.53
N SER A 121 1.09 9.34 -3.25
CA SER A 121 -0.10 8.50 -3.08
C SER A 121 -0.39 7.72 -4.36
N SER A 122 -0.46 8.38 -5.52
CA SER A 122 -0.73 7.72 -6.80
C SER A 122 0.40 6.78 -7.24
N SER A 123 1.66 7.09 -6.94
CA SER A 123 2.79 6.19 -7.17
C SER A 123 2.72 4.94 -6.30
N CYS A 124 2.34 5.05 -5.02
CA CYS A 124 2.14 3.89 -4.16
C CYS A 124 1.00 2.99 -4.67
N GLU A 125 -0.11 3.56 -5.15
CA GLU A 125 -1.18 2.74 -5.75
C GLU A 125 -0.72 2.02 -7.02
N CYS A 126 -0.03 2.75 -7.90
CA CYS A 126 0.55 2.20 -9.12
C CYS A 126 1.51 1.03 -8.81
N LEU A 127 2.42 1.21 -7.85
CA LEU A 127 3.34 0.17 -7.38
C LEU A 127 2.61 -1.03 -6.79
N ALA A 128 1.63 -0.82 -5.92
CA ALA A 128 0.91 -1.92 -5.28
C ALA A 128 0.21 -2.80 -6.32
N ARG A 129 -0.44 -2.18 -7.31
CA ARG A 129 -1.10 -2.89 -8.41
C ARG A 129 -0.11 -3.60 -9.32
N PHE A 130 1.00 -2.93 -9.65
CA PHE A 130 2.07 -3.50 -10.45
C PHE A 130 2.68 -4.76 -9.79
N ILE A 131 3.07 -4.67 -8.51
CA ILE A 131 3.67 -5.80 -7.79
C ILE A 131 2.66 -6.94 -7.67
N HIS A 132 1.40 -6.63 -7.33
CA HIS A 132 0.34 -7.64 -7.26
C HIS A 132 0.16 -8.38 -8.58
N GLY A 133 0.05 -7.64 -9.68
CA GLY A 133 -0.08 -8.21 -11.01
C GLY A 133 1.11 -9.08 -11.38
N TYR A 134 2.32 -8.56 -11.21
CA TYR A 134 3.55 -9.29 -11.54
C TYR A 134 3.70 -10.58 -10.72
N ASN A 135 3.46 -10.54 -9.40
CA ASN A 135 3.61 -11.71 -8.54
C ASN A 135 2.60 -12.81 -8.87
N ASN A 136 1.36 -12.43 -9.20
CA ASN A 136 0.33 -13.39 -9.61
C ASN A 136 0.63 -14.04 -10.98
N ASN A 137 1.48 -13.43 -11.81
CA ASN A 137 1.85 -13.99 -13.11
C ASN A 137 2.72 -15.24 -12.97
N ASN A 138 3.60 -15.26 -11.97
CA ASN A 138 4.52 -16.36 -11.74
C ASN A 138 3.82 -17.57 -11.10
N SER A 139 2.56 -17.43 -10.68
CA SER A 139 1.80 -18.48 -10.02
C SER A 139 0.96 -19.34 -10.99
N VAL A 140 1.16 -19.25 -12.32
CA VAL A 140 0.42 -20.10 -13.26
C VAL A 140 0.59 -21.56 -12.84
N PRO A 141 -0.50 -22.29 -12.54
CA PRO A 141 -0.43 -23.72 -12.38
C PRO A 141 0.00 -24.23 -13.75
N THR A 142 1.22 -24.74 -13.85
CA THR A 142 1.60 -25.61 -14.98
C THR A 142 0.54 -26.70 -14.98
N THR A 143 -0.47 -26.59 -15.84
CA THR A 143 -1.47 -27.64 -15.99
C THR A 143 -0.68 -28.85 -16.44
N ILE A 144 -0.39 -29.74 -15.48
CA ILE A 144 0.27 -31.01 -15.73
C ILE A 144 -0.74 -31.79 -16.56
N THR A 145 -0.65 -31.65 -17.89
CA THR A 145 -1.29 -32.55 -18.83
C THR A 145 -0.71 -33.92 -18.53
N SER A 146 -1.51 -34.67 -17.78
CA SER A 146 -1.20 -35.99 -17.25
C SER A 146 -1.29 -37.00 -18.38
N THR A 147 -0.32 -37.00 -19.29
CA THR A 147 -0.08 -38.10 -20.21
C THR A 147 1.43 -38.31 -20.37
N THR A 148 1.97 -39.05 -19.40
CA THR A 148 2.93 -40.13 -19.62
C THR A 148 4.18 -39.83 -20.45
N THR A 149 5.11 -39.02 -19.92
CA THR A 149 6.54 -39.40 -19.99
C THR A 149 7.32 -38.80 -18.82
N ARG A 150 7.78 -39.71 -17.94
CA ARG A 150 8.67 -39.46 -16.81
C ARG A 150 10.04 -39.09 -17.36
N SER A 151 10.28 -37.79 -17.60
CA SER A 151 11.62 -37.29 -17.92
C SER A 151 11.93 -36.05 -17.10
N SER A 152 12.99 -36.17 -16.31
CA SER A 152 13.57 -35.27 -15.35
C SER A 152 14.13 -33.99 -15.98
N ASN A 153 13.24 -33.12 -16.47
CA ASN A 153 13.56 -31.75 -16.83
C ASN A 153 12.57 -30.83 -16.12
N LEU A 154 12.73 -30.68 -14.79
CA LEU A 154 12.35 -29.46 -14.09
C LEU A 154 13.26 -28.36 -14.64
N SER A 155 12.88 -27.83 -15.79
CA SER A 155 13.55 -26.75 -16.50
C SER A 155 13.55 -25.50 -15.62
N ASN A 156 14.64 -25.27 -14.90
CA ASN A 156 15.52 -24.09 -14.92
C ASN A 156 14.96 -22.73 -15.39
N ASN A 157 13.68 -22.40 -15.18
CA ASN A 157 13.17 -21.03 -15.32
C ASN A 157 13.45 -20.21 -14.03
N ASN A 158 14.67 -20.36 -13.48
CA ASN A 158 15.16 -19.72 -12.25
C ASN A 158 15.63 -18.27 -12.46
N ASN A 159 15.38 -17.67 -13.62
CA ASN A 159 15.88 -16.32 -13.93
C ASN A 159 14.87 -15.20 -13.67
N ASN A 160 13.66 -15.50 -13.19
CA ASN A 160 12.76 -14.46 -12.70
C ASN A 160 13.23 -14.02 -11.32
N ILE A 161 14.18 -13.09 -11.29
CA ILE A 161 14.42 -12.25 -10.12
C ILE A 161 13.05 -11.69 -9.72
N PRO A 162 12.55 -11.99 -8.51
CA PRO A 162 11.31 -11.43 -8.02
C PRO A 162 11.32 -9.92 -8.20
N VAL A 163 10.28 -9.33 -8.79
CA VAL A 163 10.18 -7.87 -8.93
C VAL A 163 10.38 -7.14 -7.60
N THR A 164 9.99 -7.79 -6.51
CA THR A 164 10.17 -7.32 -5.13
C THR A 164 11.64 -7.17 -4.79
N ASP A 165 12.51 -8.05 -5.28
CA ASP A 165 13.96 -8.01 -5.03
C ASP A 165 14.60 -6.78 -5.66
N THR A 166 14.29 -6.56 -6.95
CA THR A 166 14.74 -5.36 -7.66
C THR A 166 14.23 -4.09 -6.96
N LEU A 167 12.96 -4.04 -6.56
CA LEU A 167 12.40 -2.87 -5.88
C LEU A 167 13.05 -2.62 -4.52
N LEU A 168 13.33 -3.67 -3.75
CA LEU A 168 14.04 -3.59 -2.48
C LEU A 168 15.45 -3.03 -2.66
N GLU A 169 16.21 -3.56 -3.63
CA GLU A 169 17.56 -3.07 -3.97
C GLU A 169 17.57 -1.61 -4.43
N MET A 170 16.46 -1.14 -5.02
CA MET A 170 16.28 0.25 -5.43
C MET A 170 15.82 1.19 -4.29
N GLY A 171 15.68 0.69 -3.06
CA GLY A 171 15.31 1.50 -1.90
C GLY A 171 13.84 1.95 -1.88
N ILE A 172 12.93 1.11 -2.42
CA ILE A 172 11.49 1.41 -2.40
C ILE A 172 10.96 1.67 -0.99
N VAL A 173 11.54 1.00 0.01
CA VAL A 173 11.05 1.05 1.38
C VAL A 173 11.35 2.42 1.98
N GLU A 174 12.59 2.89 1.89
CA GLU A 174 13.03 4.20 2.33
C GLU A 174 12.22 5.31 1.68
N LEU A 175 11.91 5.18 0.38
CA LEU A 175 11.07 6.14 -0.33
C LEU A 175 9.65 6.21 0.24
N ILE A 176 9.02 5.04 0.47
CA ILE A 176 7.67 4.97 1.05
C ILE A 176 7.66 5.55 2.46
N LEU A 177 8.65 5.20 3.28
CA LEU A 177 8.71 5.68 4.66
C LEU A 177 8.98 7.17 4.75
N GLY A 178 9.89 7.68 3.92
CA GLY A 178 10.11 9.11 3.81
C GLY A 178 8.85 9.86 3.38
N ALA A 179 8.02 9.28 2.51
CA ALA A 179 6.73 9.85 2.14
C ALA A 179 5.72 9.82 3.30
N LEU A 180 5.64 8.72 4.06
CA LEU A 180 4.78 8.63 5.24
C LEU A 180 5.19 9.64 6.33
N GLU A 181 6.50 9.80 6.57
CA GLU A 181 7.08 10.80 7.49
C GLU A 181 6.76 12.23 7.08
N ARG A 182 6.84 12.54 5.76
CA ARG A 182 6.51 13.86 5.23
C ARG A 182 5.01 14.16 5.25
N PHE A 183 4.14 13.16 5.12
CA PHE A 183 2.69 13.35 4.99
C PHE A 183 1.88 12.59 6.06
N PRO A 184 2.10 12.87 7.37
CA PRO A 184 1.47 12.15 8.49
C PRO A 184 -0.07 12.21 8.49
N HIS A 185 -0.64 13.19 7.80
CA HIS A 185 -2.07 13.47 7.77
C HIS A 185 -2.73 13.06 6.45
N SER A 186 -2.05 12.28 5.60
CA SER A 186 -2.59 11.78 4.33
C SER A 186 -3.09 10.34 4.48
N PRO A 187 -4.37 10.11 4.86
CA PRO A 187 -4.90 8.76 5.03
C PRO A 187 -4.85 7.94 3.73
N THR A 188 -5.03 8.59 2.58
CA THR A 188 -4.96 7.95 1.26
C THR A 188 -3.55 7.43 0.97
N LEU A 189 -2.52 8.24 1.23
CA LEU A 189 -1.13 7.79 1.09
C LEU A 189 -0.86 6.62 2.03
N HIS A 190 -1.25 6.71 3.30
CA HIS A 190 -1.03 5.65 4.28
C HIS A 190 -1.65 4.32 3.84
N TYR A 191 -2.89 4.36 3.36
CA TYR A 191 -3.58 3.19 2.83
C TYR A 191 -2.85 2.59 1.62
N ARG A 192 -2.44 3.42 0.65
CA ARG A 192 -1.78 2.94 -0.58
C ARG A 192 -0.35 2.45 -0.32
N ALA A 193 0.41 3.14 0.51
CA ALA A 193 1.74 2.72 0.96
C ALA A 193 1.68 1.36 1.67
N ASN A 194 0.70 1.17 2.54
CA ASN A 194 0.45 -0.11 3.21
C ASN A 194 0.25 -1.24 2.20
N ASN A 195 -0.53 -1.01 1.13
CA ASN A 195 -0.72 -2.02 0.10
C ASN A 195 0.60 -2.40 -0.61
N VAL A 196 1.52 -1.46 -0.84
CA VAL A 196 2.84 -1.78 -1.41
C VAL A 196 3.63 -2.67 -0.45
N LEU A 197 3.76 -2.25 0.82
CA LEU A 197 4.53 -2.98 1.83
C LEU A 197 4.01 -4.41 2.04
N ARG A 198 2.70 -4.63 1.89
CA ARG A 198 2.08 -5.97 1.98
C ARG A 198 2.58 -6.94 0.91
N TYR A 199 3.01 -6.44 -0.25
CA TYR A 199 3.44 -7.26 -1.37
C TYR A 199 4.96 -7.44 -1.47
N LEU A 200 5.74 -6.78 -0.63
CA LEU A 200 7.19 -6.98 -0.56
C LEU A 200 7.53 -8.30 0.14
N ASP A 201 8.69 -8.88 -0.20
CA ASP A 201 9.20 -10.07 0.45
C ASP A 201 9.56 -9.78 1.91
N MET A 202 8.75 -10.31 2.83
CA MET A 202 8.95 -10.11 4.26
C MET A 202 10.27 -10.68 4.77
N LYS A 203 10.77 -11.78 4.18
CA LYS A 203 12.02 -12.40 4.63
C LYS A 203 13.19 -11.45 4.40
N ARG A 204 13.35 -10.98 3.16
CA ARG A 204 14.39 -10.02 2.81
C ARG A 204 14.22 -8.71 3.55
N LEU A 205 12.99 -8.24 3.73
CA LEU A 205 12.75 -7.03 4.50
C LEU A 205 13.29 -7.15 5.93
N VAL A 206 13.13 -8.30 6.57
CA VAL A 206 13.70 -8.57 7.90
C VAL A 206 15.22 -8.72 7.86
N ASP A 207 15.72 -9.58 6.97
CA ASP A 207 17.13 -10.01 6.94
C ASP A 207 18.07 -8.89 6.44
N ASP A 208 17.70 -8.22 5.35
CA ASP A 208 18.60 -7.33 4.59
C ASP A 208 18.38 -5.84 4.93
N PHE A 209 17.17 -5.47 5.37
CA PHE A 209 16.74 -4.06 5.48
C PHE A 209 16.34 -3.63 6.89
N GLU A 210 16.73 -4.38 7.91
CA GLU A 210 16.35 -4.14 9.31
C GLU A 210 14.83 -3.91 9.49
N GLY A 211 14.01 -4.68 8.77
CA GLY A 211 12.57 -4.43 8.64
C GLY A 211 11.84 -4.33 9.98
N VAL A 212 12.30 -5.04 11.02
CA VAL A 212 11.79 -4.90 12.39
C VAL A 212 12.05 -3.50 12.96
N THR A 213 13.30 -3.02 12.92
CA THR A 213 13.68 -1.67 13.38
C THR A 213 12.78 -0.62 12.72
N MET A 214 12.63 -0.78 11.43
CA MET A 214 11.90 0.13 10.56
C MET A 214 10.41 0.15 10.87
N VAL A 215 9.77 -1.03 10.98
CA VAL A 215 8.36 -1.13 11.35
C VAL A 215 8.10 -0.55 12.74
N LEU A 216 8.99 -0.78 13.70
CA LEU A 216 8.88 -0.18 15.03
C LEU A 216 8.98 1.34 14.98
N LYS A 217 9.91 1.89 14.18
CA LYS A 217 10.04 3.34 13.97
C LYS A 217 8.74 3.95 13.40
N ILE A 218 8.10 3.28 12.44
CA ILE A 218 6.82 3.74 11.87
C ILE A 218 5.74 3.71 12.95
N MET A 219 5.62 2.60 13.67
CA MET A 219 4.60 2.46 14.71
C MET A 219 4.78 3.51 15.83
N THR A 220 6.01 3.85 16.21
CA THR A 220 6.26 4.89 17.21
C THR A 220 6.06 6.31 16.66
N THR A 221 6.36 6.55 15.38
CA THR A 221 6.15 7.86 14.73
C THR A 221 4.67 8.17 14.53
N PHE A 222 3.85 7.16 14.25
CA PHE A 222 2.42 7.32 13.94
C PHE A 222 1.51 6.56 14.92
N PRO A 223 1.57 6.84 16.23
CA PRO A 223 0.86 6.04 17.23
C PRO A 223 -0.66 6.12 17.06
N ASN A 224 -1.18 7.21 16.50
CA ASN A 224 -2.62 7.46 16.35
C ASN A 224 -3.21 6.93 15.02
N VAL A 225 -2.40 6.36 14.13
CA VAL A 225 -2.85 5.87 12.83
C VAL A 225 -3.11 4.37 12.90
N ALA A 226 -4.36 3.99 13.18
CA ALA A 226 -4.73 2.59 13.44
C ALA A 226 -4.33 1.61 12.31
N SER A 227 -4.43 2.03 11.05
CA SER A 227 -4.03 1.19 9.91
C SER A 227 -2.53 0.89 9.85
N LEU A 228 -1.67 1.85 10.23
CA LEU A 228 -0.23 1.65 10.34
C LEU A 228 0.13 0.79 11.54
N GLN A 229 -0.57 0.98 12.67
CA GLN A 229 -0.41 0.12 13.85
C GLN A 229 -0.81 -1.32 13.53
N GLU A 230 -1.94 -1.55 12.85
CA GLU A 230 -2.35 -2.88 12.40
C GLU A 230 -1.32 -3.52 11.48
N LEU A 231 -0.82 -2.77 10.49
CA LEU A 231 0.21 -3.26 9.56
C LEU A 231 1.47 -3.68 10.32
N GLY A 232 1.96 -2.83 11.22
CA GLY A 232 3.15 -3.12 12.00
C GLY A 232 2.97 -4.35 12.90
N CYS A 233 1.83 -4.46 13.59
CA CYS A 233 1.50 -5.66 14.36
C CYS A 233 1.39 -6.91 13.46
N ARG A 234 0.77 -6.81 12.28
CA ARG A 234 0.65 -7.93 11.35
C ARG A 234 2.01 -8.36 10.81
N PHE A 235 2.87 -7.41 10.44
CA PHE A 235 4.23 -7.69 10.01
C PHE A 235 4.98 -8.48 11.09
N LEU A 236 5.01 -7.97 12.33
CA LEU A 236 5.69 -8.63 13.45
C LEU A 236 5.11 -10.03 13.73
N GLN A 237 3.78 -10.17 13.64
CA GLN A 237 3.11 -11.46 13.77
C GLN A 237 3.57 -12.44 12.68
N THR A 238 3.54 -12.03 11.42
CA THR A 238 3.93 -12.86 10.28
C THR A 238 5.41 -13.22 10.35
N SER A 239 6.30 -12.27 10.65
CA SER A 239 7.73 -12.52 10.81
C SER A 239 8.03 -13.49 11.94
N LEU A 240 7.32 -13.38 13.07
CA LEU A 240 7.42 -14.35 14.18
C LEU A 240 6.83 -15.73 13.81
N GLN A 241 5.79 -15.78 12.98
CA GLN A 241 5.18 -17.02 12.51
C GLN A 241 6.09 -17.80 11.56
N LEU A 242 6.74 -17.09 10.65
CA LEU A 242 7.66 -17.65 9.65
C LEU A 242 9.07 -17.90 10.20
N GLY A 243 9.37 -17.46 11.43
CA GLY A 243 10.66 -17.65 12.07
C GLY A 243 11.75 -16.68 11.63
N PHE A 244 11.38 -15.58 10.97
CA PHE A 244 12.32 -14.50 10.61
C PHE A 244 12.71 -13.65 11.83
N VAL A 245 11.88 -13.65 12.87
CA VAL A 245 12.15 -12.96 14.13
C VAL A 245 11.83 -13.91 15.27
N THR A 246 12.67 -13.95 16.28
CA THR A 246 12.50 -14.77 17.47
C THR A 246 11.59 -14.09 18.51
N ALA A 247 10.98 -14.91 19.39
CA ALA A 247 10.22 -14.39 20.52
C ALA A 247 11.08 -13.50 21.44
N ALA A 248 12.36 -13.82 21.61
CA ALA A 248 13.30 -13.04 22.42
C ALA A 248 13.56 -11.64 21.82
N GLU A 249 13.72 -11.54 20.50
CA GLU A 249 13.89 -10.25 19.81
C GLU A 249 12.63 -9.38 19.87
N ILE A 250 11.45 -9.97 19.71
CA ILE A 250 10.18 -9.24 19.90
C ILE A 250 10.10 -8.72 21.35
N ARG A 251 10.46 -9.56 22.34
CA ARG A 251 10.43 -9.19 23.75
C ARG A 251 11.37 -8.02 24.06
N SER A 252 12.59 -8.02 23.51
CA SER A 252 13.58 -6.98 23.82
C SER A 252 13.35 -5.68 23.05
N ARG A 253 12.77 -5.73 21.84
CA ARG A 253 12.70 -4.56 20.93
C ARG A 253 11.30 -4.03 20.68
N ALA A 254 10.31 -4.91 20.59
CA ALA A 254 8.99 -4.58 20.04
C ALA A 254 7.86 -4.52 21.08
N ILE A 255 8.04 -5.16 22.24
CA ILE A 255 6.93 -5.39 23.18
C ILE A 255 6.21 -4.11 23.63
N LEU A 256 6.97 -3.06 23.94
CA LEU A 256 6.40 -1.78 24.39
C LEU A 256 5.58 -1.10 23.30
N VAL A 257 6.06 -1.15 22.05
CA VAL A 257 5.38 -0.56 20.88
C VAL A 257 4.09 -1.32 20.58
N ILE A 258 4.12 -2.65 20.64
CA ILE A 258 2.95 -3.53 20.47
C ILE A 258 1.89 -3.25 21.55
N VAL A 259 2.31 -3.10 22.81
CA VAL A 259 1.41 -2.77 23.92
C VAL A 259 0.82 -1.36 23.76
N ALA A 260 1.64 -0.38 23.33
CA ALA A 260 1.16 0.96 23.01
C ALA A 260 0.11 0.94 21.88
N ALA A 261 0.32 0.14 20.84
CA ALA A 261 -0.62 -0.01 19.73
C ALA A 261 -2.00 -0.53 20.20
N VAL A 262 -2.03 -1.62 20.99
CA VAL A 262 -3.31 -2.20 21.45
C VAL A 262 -4.02 -1.32 22.49
N THR A 263 -3.27 -0.59 23.31
CA THR A 263 -3.83 0.34 24.30
C THR A 263 -4.35 1.63 23.66
N GLY A 264 -3.67 2.15 22.64
CA GLY A 264 -4.11 3.32 21.86
C GLY A 264 -5.31 3.03 20.97
N HIS A 265 -5.51 1.77 20.55
CA HIS A 265 -6.57 1.37 19.62
C HIS A 265 -7.45 0.22 20.16
N PRO A 266 -8.13 0.39 21.31
CA PRO A 266 -8.77 -0.71 22.04
C PRO A 266 -9.98 -1.33 21.32
N GLN A 267 -10.53 -0.65 20.31
CA GLN A 267 -11.65 -1.15 19.51
C GLN A 267 -11.20 -1.74 18.16
N HIS A 268 -9.91 -1.65 17.82
CA HIS A 268 -9.42 -2.09 16.52
C HIS A 268 -9.14 -3.61 16.51
N LYS A 269 -10.03 -4.37 15.87
CA LYS A 269 -9.99 -5.84 15.87
C LYS A 269 -8.69 -6.42 15.30
N GLY A 270 -8.18 -5.84 14.20
CA GLY A 270 -6.94 -6.29 13.55
C GLY A 270 -5.72 -6.24 14.48
N ILE A 271 -5.46 -5.07 15.08
CA ILE A 271 -4.42 -4.87 16.10
C ILE A 271 -4.57 -5.89 17.24
N LYS A 272 -5.75 -5.98 17.86
CA LYS A 272 -5.98 -6.91 18.97
C LYS A 272 -5.69 -8.37 18.61
N HIS A 273 -6.12 -8.80 17.43
CA HIS A 273 -5.87 -10.15 16.95
C HIS A 273 -4.36 -10.41 16.79
N SER A 274 -3.65 -9.55 16.06
CA SER A 274 -2.22 -9.71 15.82
C SER A 274 -1.40 -9.64 17.10
N VAL A 275 -1.69 -8.67 17.97
CA VAL A 275 -1.04 -8.54 19.28
C VAL A 275 -1.29 -9.77 20.15
N GLY A 276 -2.53 -10.30 20.19
CA GLY A 276 -2.85 -11.51 20.96
C GLY A 276 -2.05 -12.73 20.51
N VAL A 277 -1.88 -12.92 19.19
CA VAL A 277 -1.04 -14.00 18.64
C VAL A 277 0.43 -13.82 19.01
N ILE A 278 0.95 -12.60 18.92
CA ILE A 278 2.34 -12.30 19.28
C ILE A 278 2.57 -12.56 20.78
N LEU A 279 1.73 -12.01 21.66
CA LEU A 279 1.89 -12.15 23.10
C LEU A 279 1.85 -13.61 23.55
N LYS A 280 0.96 -14.43 22.97
CA LYS A 280 0.88 -15.86 23.26
C LYS A 280 2.20 -16.60 22.98
N ARG A 281 2.88 -16.24 21.88
CA ARG A 281 4.19 -16.83 21.50
C ARG A 281 5.36 -16.26 22.29
N VAL A 282 5.27 -15.01 22.73
CA VAL A 282 6.34 -14.39 23.55
C VAL A 282 6.27 -14.84 25.01
N SER A 283 5.11 -15.29 25.48
CA SER A 283 4.92 -15.83 26.84
C SER A 283 5.24 -17.31 27.00
N SER A 284 5.21 -18.08 25.91
CA SER A 284 5.57 -19.51 25.90
C SER A 284 7.08 -19.71 25.92
#